data_AF-A0A7R9TI71-F1
#
_entry.id   AF-A0A7R9TI71-F1
#
_cell.length_a   1.000
_cell.length_b   1.000
_cell.length_c   1.000
_cell.angle_alpha   90.00
_cell.angle_beta   90.00
_cell.angle_gamma   90.00
#
_symmetry.space_group_name_H-M   'P 1'
#
loop_
_entity.id
_entity.type
_entity.pdbx_description
1 polymer ?
#
loop_
_entity_poly.entity_id
_entity_poly.type
_entity_poly.pdbx_seq_one_letter_code
_entity_poly.pdbx_strand_id
1 'polypeptide(L)'
;GGQDGSHEKIKLAWREARDLCQPTQAALGWDWCLSKLKQYTDESAAQRFMDRKPVPYVSRGRGAEDKTMYILDHHHTLCALELSGWEDVEVTFELVHDFDGLGPDSEDSFWGFLSGRGWTYLLDEGYQPISWRELPTSFDLRMFRNDVYRSMGGFARKYGVLERGSALEDKLFFEFRWGYLFWYNRHGPSDEEDDKLWRDERHYRMWNIMQRTLDTIVHDEFDVYRYKPSSGNGNGDPVHGVQEGELPRFDIAQQIEFAVEVVQPCYRALSWALQDLCESYASDPRAFGSLTALFPGTTVLPGRVLTAPPPEWSGKGSHTAEMDFKK
;
A
#
# COMPACT_ATOMS: atom_id res chain seq x y z
N GLY A 1 -18.89 -30.93 7.10
CA GLY A 1 -17.64 -31.64 6.82
C GLY A 1 -16.73 -30.67 6.11
N GLY A 2 -15.65 -30.24 6.76
CA GLY A 2 -14.67 -29.34 6.14
C GLY A 2 -13.67 -30.18 5.38
N GLN A 3 -13.72 -30.14 4.06
CA GLN A 3 -12.71 -30.76 3.20
C GLN A 3 -11.42 -29.96 3.28
N ASP A 4 -10.39 -30.66 3.74
CA ASP A 4 -8.99 -30.63 3.31
C ASP A 4 -8.69 -29.62 2.19
N GLY A 5 -8.19 -28.45 2.57
CA GLY A 5 -7.76 -27.41 1.63
C GLY A 5 -6.41 -27.79 1.04
N SER A 6 -6.42 -28.48 -0.10
CA SER A 6 -5.21 -28.58 -0.91
C SER A 6 -4.83 -27.17 -1.35
N HIS A 7 -3.76 -26.63 -0.75
CA HIS A 7 -3.12 -25.38 -1.16
C HIS A 7 -2.47 -25.61 -2.51
N GLU A 8 -3.28 -25.63 -3.57
CA GLU A 8 -2.79 -25.79 -4.93
C GLU A 8 -1.89 -24.59 -5.24
N LYS A 9 -0.66 -24.90 -5.62
CA LYS A 9 0.34 -23.91 -6.01
C LYS A 9 0.66 -24.09 -7.47
N ILE A 10 0.58 -22.99 -8.20
CA ILE A 10 1.03 -22.90 -9.58
C ILE A 10 2.21 -21.94 -9.66
N LYS A 11 3.15 -22.22 -10.55
CA LYS A 11 4.27 -21.33 -10.84
C LYS A 11 4.17 -20.91 -12.29
N LEU A 12 4.18 -19.61 -12.53
CA LEU A 12 4.05 -19.02 -13.86
C LEU A 12 5.10 -17.93 -14.04
N ALA A 13 5.63 -17.77 -15.26
CA ALA A 13 6.42 -16.59 -15.58
C ALA A 13 5.53 -15.35 -15.50
N TRP A 14 6.08 -14.21 -15.07
CA TRP A 14 5.28 -12.99 -14.88
C TRP A 14 4.57 -12.55 -16.17
N ARG A 15 5.24 -12.66 -17.33
CA ARG A 15 4.65 -12.41 -18.66
C ARG A 15 3.39 -13.23 -18.96
N GLU A 16 3.28 -14.44 -18.41
CA GLU A 16 2.14 -15.34 -18.60
C GLU A 16 1.03 -15.05 -17.59
N ALA A 17 1.40 -14.60 -16.39
CA ALA A 17 0.47 -14.38 -15.30
C ALA A 17 -0.15 -12.98 -15.29
N ARG A 18 0.56 -11.94 -15.75
CA ARG A 18 0.16 -10.53 -15.53
C ARG A 18 -1.24 -10.20 -16.06
N ASP A 19 -1.62 -10.77 -17.21
CA ASP A 19 -2.92 -10.51 -17.85
C ASP A 19 -4.06 -11.32 -17.19
N LEU A 20 -3.73 -12.36 -16.43
CA LEU A 20 -4.68 -13.15 -15.65
C LEU A 20 -4.94 -12.54 -14.26
N CYS A 21 -4.02 -11.70 -13.78
CA CYS A 21 -4.01 -11.19 -12.40
C CYS A 21 -4.82 -9.90 -12.25
N GLN A 22 -5.82 -9.93 -11.39
CA GLN A 22 -6.66 -8.78 -11.04
C GLN A 22 -6.44 -8.34 -9.58
N PRO A 23 -6.12 -7.07 -9.32
CA PRO A 23 -6.04 -6.51 -7.98
C PRO A 23 -7.36 -6.54 -7.21
N THR A 24 -7.28 -6.61 -5.87
CA THR A 24 -8.44 -6.51 -4.95
C THR A 24 -8.39 -5.26 -4.06
N GLN A 25 -7.50 -4.32 -4.38
CA GLN A 25 -7.38 -3.02 -3.72
C GLN A 25 -7.21 -1.90 -4.75
N ALA A 26 -7.80 -0.73 -4.51
CA ALA A 26 -7.69 0.41 -5.43
C ALA A 26 -6.54 1.37 -5.10
N ALA A 27 -6.27 1.56 -3.81
CA ALA A 27 -5.19 2.40 -3.36
C ALA A 27 -3.96 1.57 -2.98
N LEU A 28 -2.78 2.13 -3.20
CA LEU A 28 -1.50 1.52 -2.90
C LEU A 28 -0.51 2.63 -2.53
N GLY A 29 0.30 2.42 -1.51
CA GLY A 29 1.44 3.31 -1.24
C GLY A 29 2.52 3.16 -2.32
N TRP A 30 2.63 4.13 -3.24
CA TRP A 30 3.59 4.06 -4.34
C TRP A 30 5.03 4.07 -3.86
N ASP A 31 5.36 4.92 -2.89
CA ASP A 31 6.69 4.96 -2.27
C ASP A 31 7.10 3.63 -1.65
N TRP A 32 6.15 2.89 -1.06
CA TRP A 32 6.41 1.56 -0.54
C TRP A 32 6.71 0.57 -1.66
N CYS A 33 6.05 0.66 -2.81
CA CYS A 33 6.35 -0.11 -4.02
C CYS A 33 7.76 0.19 -4.54
N LEU A 34 8.12 1.47 -4.68
CA LEU A 34 9.47 1.90 -5.07
C LEU A 34 10.54 1.39 -4.08
N SER A 35 10.23 1.35 -2.78
CA SER A 35 11.11 0.77 -1.77
C SER A 35 11.32 -0.75 -1.91
N LYS A 36 10.41 -1.46 -2.59
CA LYS A 36 10.53 -2.88 -2.93
C LYS A 36 11.33 -3.05 -4.22
N LEU A 37 11.09 -2.22 -5.22
CA LEU A 37 11.82 -2.22 -6.50
C LEU A 37 13.34 -2.17 -6.30
N LYS A 38 13.84 -1.44 -5.29
CA LYS A 38 15.28 -1.40 -4.96
C LYS A 38 15.90 -2.79 -4.65
N GLN A 39 15.07 -3.79 -4.36
CA GLN A 39 15.53 -5.17 -4.10
C GLN A 39 15.74 -5.94 -5.41
N TYR A 40 15.30 -5.41 -6.54
CA TYR A 40 15.31 -6.05 -7.87
C TYR A 40 16.44 -5.44 -8.71
N THR A 41 17.66 -5.45 -8.17
CA THR A 41 18.85 -4.88 -8.84
C THR A 41 19.15 -5.54 -10.19
N ASP A 42 18.71 -6.79 -10.34
CA ASP A 42 18.78 -7.62 -11.52
C ASP A 42 17.64 -8.66 -11.45
N GLU A 43 17.38 -9.35 -12.56
CA GLU A 43 16.35 -10.38 -12.67
C GLU A 43 16.51 -11.50 -11.62
N SER A 44 17.75 -11.93 -11.34
CA SER A 44 18.02 -12.96 -10.34
C SER A 44 17.69 -12.50 -8.91
N ALA A 45 17.89 -11.22 -8.61
CA ALA A 45 17.48 -10.61 -7.34
C ALA A 45 15.96 -10.52 -7.23
N ALA A 46 15.27 -10.18 -8.32
CA ALA A 46 13.81 -10.22 -8.39
C ALA A 46 13.29 -11.65 -8.14
N GLN A 47 13.85 -12.66 -8.81
CA GLN A 47 13.49 -14.07 -8.59
C GLN A 47 13.66 -14.49 -7.13
N ARG A 48 14.83 -14.23 -6.52
CA ARG A 48 15.07 -14.52 -5.09
C ARG A 48 14.09 -13.81 -4.16
N PHE A 49 13.58 -12.64 -4.56
CA PHE A 49 12.58 -11.93 -3.76
C PHE A 49 11.20 -12.57 -3.89
N MET A 50 10.80 -12.93 -5.12
CA MET A 50 9.52 -13.61 -5.39
C MET A 50 9.44 -15.00 -4.77
N ASP A 51 10.55 -15.73 -4.70
CA ASP A 51 10.60 -17.08 -4.09
C ASP A 51 10.34 -17.09 -2.57
N ARG A 52 10.34 -15.93 -1.90
CA ARG A 52 10.20 -15.86 -0.43
C ARG A 52 8.83 -16.27 0.05
N LYS A 53 7.76 -15.93 -0.69
CA LYS A 53 6.39 -16.14 -0.29
C LYS A 53 5.49 -16.34 -1.51
N PRO A 54 4.59 -17.32 -1.48
CA PRO A 54 3.57 -17.45 -2.52
C PRO A 54 2.60 -16.26 -2.46
N VAL A 55 2.07 -15.90 -3.63
CA VAL A 55 1.04 -14.87 -3.80
C VAL A 55 -0.34 -15.52 -3.66
N PRO A 56 -1.11 -15.21 -2.61
CA PRO A 56 -2.44 -15.78 -2.44
C PRO A 56 -3.42 -15.17 -3.43
N TYR A 57 -4.25 -16.00 -4.06
CA TYR A 57 -5.30 -15.55 -4.96
C TYR A 57 -6.57 -16.38 -4.81
N VAL A 58 -7.69 -15.84 -5.29
CA VAL A 58 -8.89 -16.63 -5.59
C VAL A 58 -9.12 -16.63 -7.08
N SER A 59 -9.66 -17.73 -7.61
CA SER A 59 -9.99 -17.81 -9.02
C SER A 59 -11.48 -17.64 -9.29
N ARG A 60 -11.79 -17.10 -10.47
CA ARG A 60 -13.13 -17.12 -11.05
C ARG A 60 -13.02 -17.18 -12.56
N GLY A 61 -13.76 -18.08 -13.19
CA GLY A 61 -13.87 -18.18 -14.65
C GLY A 61 -14.68 -19.41 -15.07
N ARG A 62 -14.82 -19.63 -16.39
CA ARG A 62 -15.35 -20.89 -16.93
C ARG A 62 -14.24 -21.62 -17.68
N GLY A 63 -13.54 -22.50 -16.96
CA GLY A 63 -12.44 -23.27 -17.54
C GLY A 63 -11.16 -22.46 -17.68
N ALA A 64 -10.12 -23.07 -18.25
CA ALA A 64 -8.76 -22.54 -18.23
C ALA A 64 -8.56 -21.26 -19.06
N GLU A 65 -9.38 -21.02 -20.09
CA GLU A 65 -9.23 -19.89 -21.01
C GLU A 65 -9.82 -18.58 -20.46
N ASP A 66 -10.81 -18.65 -19.56
CA ASP A 66 -11.50 -17.50 -18.95
C ASP A 66 -11.14 -17.28 -17.47
N LYS A 67 -10.07 -17.95 -16.97
CA LYS A 67 -9.75 -17.97 -15.54
C LYS A 67 -9.04 -16.68 -15.11
N THR A 68 -9.71 -15.90 -14.28
CA THR A 68 -9.14 -14.69 -13.65
C THR A 68 -8.62 -15.01 -12.25
N MET A 69 -7.44 -14.49 -11.92
CA MET A 69 -6.78 -14.63 -10.62
C MET A 69 -6.89 -13.33 -9.81
N TYR A 70 -7.80 -13.27 -8.84
CA TYR A 70 -7.97 -12.12 -7.97
C TYR A 70 -6.97 -12.19 -6.82
N ILE A 71 -5.98 -11.31 -6.84
CA ILE A 71 -4.83 -11.33 -5.93
C ILE A 71 -5.20 -10.74 -4.57
N LEU A 72 -5.02 -11.51 -3.49
CA LEU A 72 -5.47 -11.14 -2.14
C LEU A 72 -4.42 -10.38 -1.32
N ASP A 73 -3.13 -10.56 -1.60
CA ASP A 73 -2.02 -9.89 -0.93
C ASP A 73 -0.83 -9.77 -1.90
N HIS A 74 0.16 -8.98 -1.51
CA HIS A 74 1.42 -8.74 -2.22
C HIS A 74 1.31 -7.80 -3.43
N HIS A 75 0.31 -6.92 -3.45
CA HIS A 75 0.13 -5.96 -4.54
C HIS A 75 1.35 -5.06 -4.76
N HIS A 76 1.98 -4.55 -3.69
CA HIS A 76 3.23 -3.77 -3.79
C HIS A 76 4.38 -4.55 -4.41
N THR A 77 4.45 -5.86 -4.15
CA THR A 77 5.50 -6.74 -4.67
C THR A 77 5.30 -6.97 -6.17
N LEU A 78 4.05 -7.21 -6.60
CA LEU A 78 3.70 -7.42 -8.01
C LEU A 78 3.79 -6.13 -8.82
N CYS A 79 3.33 -4.99 -8.30
CA CYS A 79 3.54 -3.69 -8.94
C CYS A 79 5.04 -3.38 -9.12
N ALA A 80 5.87 -3.71 -8.12
CA ALA A 80 7.31 -3.53 -8.26
C ALA A 80 7.91 -4.48 -9.32
N LEU A 81 7.34 -5.68 -9.48
CA LEU A 81 7.81 -6.63 -10.49
C LEU A 81 7.42 -6.16 -11.90
N GLU A 82 6.16 -5.73 -12.08
CA GLU A 82 5.67 -5.11 -13.32
C GLU A 82 6.54 -3.90 -13.70
N LEU A 83 6.77 -2.99 -12.76
CA LEU A 83 7.58 -1.79 -12.98
C LEU A 83 9.04 -2.09 -13.33
N SER A 84 9.56 -3.23 -12.88
CA SER A 84 10.94 -3.65 -13.17
C SER A 84 11.14 -4.18 -14.59
N GLY A 85 10.07 -4.54 -15.29
CA GLY A 85 10.16 -5.13 -16.63
C GLY A 85 10.77 -6.55 -16.70
N TRP A 86 11.04 -7.19 -15.55
CA TRP A 86 11.54 -8.56 -15.50
C TRP A 86 10.42 -9.57 -15.75
N GLU A 87 10.08 -9.74 -17.03
CA GLU A 87 8.96 -10.55 -17.53
C GLU A 87 9.12 -12.06 -17.29
N ASP A 88 10.36 -12.55 -17.17
CA ASP A 88 10.68 -13.99 -17.08
C ASP A 88 10.77 -14.50 -15.64
N VAL A 89 10.64 -13.61 -14.64
CA VAL A 89 10.61 -13.98 -13.22
C VAL A 89 9.39 -14.85 -12.94
N GLU A 90 9.62 -16.01 -12.33
CA GLU A 90 8.57 -16.94 -11.96
C GLU A 90 7.93 -16.54 -10.62
N VAL A 91 6.60 -16.46 -10.62
CA VAL A 91 5.79 -16.17 -9.44
C VAL A 91 5.07 -17.44 -9.01
N THR A 92 5.20 -17.78 -7.72
CA THR A 92 4.41 -18.88 -7.12
C THR A 92 3.09 -18.31 -6.63
N PHE A 93 1.98 -18.78 -7.16
CA PHE A 93 0.63 -18.42 -6.74
C PHE A 93 0.01 -19.54 -5.91
N GLU A 94 -0.73 -19.19 -4.86
CA GLU A 94 -1.41 -20.13 -3.98
C GLU A 94 -2.92 -19.90 -4.02
N LEU A 95 -3.66 -20.92 -4.48
CA LEU A 95 -5.11 -20.87 -4.58
C LEU A 95 -5.73 -20.95 -3.18
N VAL A 96 -6.43 -19.89 -2.78
CA VAL A 96 -7.15 -19.81 -1.51
C VAL A 96 -8.58 -20.32 -1.66
N HIS A 97 -9.22 -20.00 -2.79
CA HIS A 97 -10.57 -20.45 -3.10
C HIS A 97 -10.85 -20.40 -4.60
N ASP A 98 -11.57 -21.39 -5.10
CA ASP A 98 -12.04 -21.43 -6.48
C ASP A 98 -13.54 -21.11 -6.54
N PHE A 99 -13.90 -20.05 -7.28
CA PHE A 99 -15.27 -19.63 -7.52
C PHE A 99 -15.78 -20.05 -8.93
N ASP A 100 -15.07 -20.94 -9.61
CA ASP A 100 -15.52 -21.49 -10.89
C ASP A 100 -16.95 -22.06 -10.79
N GLY A 101 -17.79 -21.74 -11.79
CA GLY A 101 -19.20 -22.15 -11.84
C GLY A 101 -20.19 -21.13 -11.26
N LEU A 102 -19.72 -20.04 -10.63
CA LEU A 102 -20.55 -18.87 -10.37
C LEU A 102 -21.00 -18.22 -11.70
N GLY A 103 -22.30 -17.95 -11.83
CA GLY A 103 -22.87 -17.29 -13.01
C GLY A 103 -22.49 -15.81 -13.12
N PRO A 104 -22.71 -15.16 -14.28
CA PRO A 104 -22.49 -13.71 -14.43
C PRO A 104 -23.38 -12.88 -13.48
N ASP A 105 -24.60 -13.33 -13.19
CA ASP A 105 -25.53 -12.66 -12.24
C ASP A 105 -25.07 -12.69 -10.77
N SER A 106 -23.92 -13.28 -10.47
CA SER A 106 -23.39 -13.42 -9.10
C SER A 106 -22.21 -12.50 -8.80
N GLU A 107 -21.96 -11.45 -9.56
CA GLU A 107 -20.86 -10.50 -9.30
C GLU A 107 -20.97 -9.86 -7.92
N ASP A 108 -22.14 -9.33 -7.56
CA ASP A 108 -22.32 -8.71 -6.25
C ASP A 108 -22.18 -9.72 -5.10
N SER A 109 -22.60 -10.97 -5.32
CA SER A 109 -22.38 -12.07 -4.36
C SER A 109 -20.90 -12.43 -4.21
N PHE A 110 -20.16 -12.46 -5.31
CA PHE A 110 -18.72 -12.71 -5.33
C PHE A 110 -17.97 -11.61 -4.56
N TRP A 111 -18.19 -10.35 -4.92
CA TRP A 111 -17.54 -9.21 -4.25
C TRP A 111 -18.00 -9.02 -2.81
N GLY A 112 -19.28 -9.31 -2.51
CA GLY A 112 -19.81 -9.33 -1.15
C GLY A 112 -19.13 -10.40 -0.29
N PHE A 113 -18.88 -11.59 -0.84
CA PHE A 113 -18.14 -12.65 -0.17
C PHE A 113 -16.68 -12.25 0.11
N LEU A 114 -15.97 -11.75 -0.91
CA LEU A 114 -14.59 -11.26 -0.76
C LEU A 114 -14.50 -10.17 0.32
N SER A 115 -15.39 -9.18 0.28
CA SER A 115 -15.42 -8.08 1.24
C SER A 115 -15.74 -8.58 2.65
N GLY A 116 -16.71 -9.50 2.80
CA GLY A 116 -17.03 -10.12 4.08
C GLY A 116 -15.90 -10.97 4.69
N ARG A 117 -14.97 -11.47 3.85
CA ARG A 117 -13.76 -12.17 4.28
C ARG A 117 -12.57 -11.25 4.54
N GLY A 118 -12.70 -9.95 4.28
CA GLY A 118 -11.58 -9.00 4.33
C GLY A 118 -10.53 -9.27 3.25
N TRP A 119 -10.95 -9.78 2.09
CA TRP A 119 -10.08 -10.08 0.94
C TRP A 119 -10.00 -8.94 -0.08
N THR A 120 -10.75 -7.87 0.15
CA THR A 120 -10.75 -6.64 -0.66
C THR A 120 -10.49 -5.43 0.22
N TYR A 121 -9.83 -4.43 -0.36
CA TYR A 121 -9.69 -3.09 0.20
C TYR A 121 -10.34 -2.09 -0.76
N LEU A 122 -11.64 -1.86 -0.56
CA LEU A 122 -12.48 -0.99 -1.40
C LEU A 122 -12.55 0.44 -0.85
N LEU A 123 -11.39 0.99 -0.50
CA LEU A 123 -11.23 2.40 -0.14
C LEU A 123 -10.23 3.07 -1.08
N ASP A 124 -10.45 4.35 -1.35
CA ASP A 124 -9.51 5.19 -2.08
C ASP A 124 -8.41 5.80 -1.18
N GLU A 125 -7.53 6.62 -1.75
CA GLU A 125 -6.45 7.32 -1.04
C GLU A 125 -6.95 8.38 -0.04
N GLY A 126 -8.20 8.80 -0.17
CA GLY A 126 -8.93 9.64 0.78
C GLY A 126 -9.70 8.83 1.82
N TYR A 127 -9.49 7.52 1.88
CA TYR A 127 -10.18 6.58 2.76
C TYR A 127 -11.70 6.60 2.57
N GLN A 128 -12.18 6.92 1.37
CA GLN A 128 -13.59 6.88 1.01
C GLN A 128 -13.96 5.54 0.38
N PRO A 129 -15.14 4.96 0.69
CA PRO A 129 -15.63 3.76 0.03
C PRO A 129 -15.78 3.94 -1.48
N ILE A 130 -15.36 2.93 -2.23
CA ILE A 130 -15.50 2.86 -3.69
C ILE A 130 -16.26 1.60 -4.12
N SER A 131 -16.73 1.58 -5.37
CA SER A 131 -17.24 0.36 -5.98
C SER A 131 -16.09 -0.59 -6.34
N TRP A 132 -16.35 -1.90 -6.27
CA TRP A 132 -15.42 -2.91 -6.82
C TRP A 132 -15.16 -2.71 -8.32
N ARG A 133 -16.06 -2.02 -9.04
CA ARG A 133 -15.90 -1.66 -10.45
C ARG A 133 -14.79 -0.64 -10.71
N GLU A 134 -14.34 0.04 -9.67
CA GLU A 134 -13.25 1.03 -9.73
C GLU A 134 -11.89 0.41 -9.40
N LEU A 135 -11.83 -0.92 -9.19
CA LEU A 135 -10.57 -1.61 -8.98
C LEU A 135 -9.68 -1.54 -10.25
N PRO A 136 -8.36 -1.43 -10.09
CA PRO A 136 -7.42 -1.50 -11.19
C PRO A 136 -7.57 -2.82 -11.94
N THR A 137 -7.32 -2.81 -13.25
CA THR A 137 -7.43 -4.01 -14.10
C THR A 137 -6.10 -4.74 -14.34
N SER A 138 -5.01 -4.20 -13.80
CA SER A 138 -3.65 -4.74 -13.95
C SER A 138 -2.76 -4.28 -12.79
N PHE A 139 -1.54 -4.83 -12.73
CA PHE A 139 -0.52 -4.45 -11.75
C PHE A 139 0.34 -3.25 -12.15
N ASP A 140 -0.01 -2.54 -13.24
CA ASP A 140 0.60 -1.26 -13.56
C ASP A 140 0.36 -0.28 -12.40
N LEU A 141 1.44 0.22 -11.81
CA LEU A 141 1.41 1.11 -10.65
C LEU A 141 0.51 2.34 -10.88
N ARG A 142 0.46 2.84 -12.13
CA ARG A 142 -0.32 4.01 -12.54
C ARG A 142 -1.83 3.81 -12.46
N MET A 143 -2.28 2.56 -12.39
CA MET A 143 -3.70 2.23 -12.26
C MET A 143 -4.17 2.26 -10.81
N PHE A 144 -3.25 2.27 -9.85
CA PHE A 144 -3.56 2.41 -8.44
C PHE A 144 -3.57 3.87 -8.02
N ARG A 145 -4.44 4.21 -7.07
CA ARG A 145 -4.40 5.51 -6.40
C ARG A 145 -3.24 5.55 -5.41
N ASN A 146 -2.46 6.64 -5.40
CA ASN A 146 -1.32 6.75 -4.48
C ASN A 146 -1.77 7.12 -3.06
N ASP A 147 -1.78 6.14 -2.16
CA ASP A 147 -1.98 6.39 -0.73
C ASP A 147 -0.63 6.57 -0.01
N VAL A 148 -0.22 7.83 0.08
CA VAL A 148 1.01 8.26 0.77
C VAL A 148 0.98 7.83 2.24
N TYR A 149 -0.18 7.85 2.91
CA TYR A 149 -0.30 7.46 4.31
C TYR A 149 -0.19 5.94 4.51
N ARG A 150 -0.60 5.15 3.52
CA ARG A 150 -0.31 3.71 3.48
C ARG A 150 1.18 3.43 3.35
N SER A 151 1.93 4.25 2.59
CA SER A 151 3.40 4.17 2.60
C SER A 151 3.95 4.50 3.98
N MET A 152 3.44 5.54 4.64
CA MET A 152 3.84 5.93 6.00
C MET A 152 3.66 4.78 6.99
N GLY A 153 2.51 4.08 6.98
CA GLY A 153 2.28 2.90 7.83
C GLY A 153 3.29 1.77 7.59
N GLY A 154 3.66 1.52 6.32
CA GLY A 154 4.69 0.54 5.96
C GLY A 154 6.08 0.90 6.49
N PHE A 155 6.47 2.16 6.33
CA PHE A 155 7.77 2.66 6.79
C PHE A 155 7.84 2.83 8.31
N ALA A 156 6.75 3.22 8.97
CA ALA A 156 6.67 3.27 10.43
C ALA A 156 6.92 1.88 11.03
N ARG A 157 6.38 0.81 10.43
CA ARG A 157 6.73 -0.55 10.81
C ARG A 157 8.17 -0.91 10.48
N LYS A 158 8.65 -0.57 9.28
CA LYS A 158 10.03 -0.87 8.85
C LYS A 158 11.09 -0.27 9.77
N TYR A 159 10.85 0.94 10.26
CA TYR A 159 11.78 1.68 11.11
C TYR A 159 11.52 1.49 12.61
N GLY A 160 10.63 0.56 12.98
CA GLY A 160 10.45 0.15 14.38
C GLY A 160 9.68 1.15 15.22
N VAL A 161 8.78 1.94 14.63
CA VAL A 161 7.78 2.76 15.34
C VAL A 161 6.53 1.94 15.64
N LEU A 162 6.16 1.06 14.69
CA LEU A 162 5.00 0.19 14.81
C LEU A 162 5.40 -1.29 14.77
N GLU A 163 4.73 -2.11 15.56
CA GLU A 163 4.82 -3.56 15.53
C GLU A 163 3.44 -4.16 15.26
N ARG A 164 3.37 -5.07 14.28
CA ARG A 164 2.14 -5.76 13.92
C ARG A 164 1.93 -6.98 14.82
N GLY A 165 0.71 -7.18 15.28
CA GLY A 165 0.32 -8.37 16.05
C GLY A 165 0.34 -9.67 15.21
N SER A 166 0.15 -10.80 15.89
CA SER A 166 0.20 -12.13 15.29
C SER A 166 -1.17 -12.66 14.86
N ALA A 167 -2.26 -12.13 15.44
CA ALA A 167 -3.63 -12.53 15.10
C ALA A 167 -4.05 -12.02 13.71
N LEU A 168 -5.08 -12.64 13.13
CA LEU A 168 -5.60 -12.23 11.82
C LEU A 168 -6.17 -10.81 11.86
N GLU A 169 -6.97 -10.50 12.89
CA GLU A 169 -7.53 -9.16 13.14
C GLU A 169 -6.45 -8.07 13.27
N ASP A 170 -5.28 -8.41 13.80
CA ASP A 170 -4.13 -7.51 13.90
C ASP A 170 -3.42 -7.30 12.56
N LYS A 171 -3.54 -8.27 11.64
CA LYS A 171 -2.81 -8.27 10.37
C LYS A 171 -3.61 -7.64 9.25
N LEU A 172 -4.91 -7.87 9.22
CA LEU A 172 -5.79 -7.39 8.17
C LEU A 172 -5.70 -5.87 8.06
N PHE A 173 -5.18 -5.42 6.91
CA PHE A 173 -5.03 -4.02 6.56
C PHE A 173 -4.29 -3.18 7.62
N PHE A 174 -3.37 -3.79 8.39
CA PHE A 174 -2.65 -3.12 9.49
C PHE A 174 -2.08 -1.75 9.06
N GLU A 175 -1.31 -1.72 7.97
CA GLU A 175 -0.70 -0.50 7.48
C GLU A 175 -1.70 0.54 6.94
N PHE A 176 -2.85 0.11 6.43
CA PHE A 176 -3.93 1.03 6.04
C PHE A 176 -4.65 1.62 7.25
N ARG A 177 -4.83 0.84 8.33
CA ARG A 177 -5.43 1.35 9.57
C ARG A 177 -4.56 2.42 10.23
N TRP A 178 -3.25 2.18 10.29
CA TRP A 178 -2.31 3.20 10.74
C TRP A 178 -2.19 4.38 9.76
N GLY A 179 -2.22 4.11 8.45
CA GLY A 179 -2.33 5.17 7.43
C GLY A 179 -3.56 6.06 7.63
N TYR A 180 -4.71 5.47 7.96
CA TYR A 180 -5.93 6.23 8.26
C TYR A 180 -5.75 7.18 9.45
N LEU A 181 -5.07 6.75 10.52
CA LEU A 181 -4.76 7.64 11.65
C LEU A 181 -3.94 8.86 11.20
N PHE A 182 -2.91 8.62 10.39
CA PHE A 182 -2.05 9.67 9.89
C PHE A 182 -2.80 10.62 8.95
N TRP A 183 -3.61 10.07 8.04
CA TRP A 183 -4.48 10.84 7.17
C TRP A 183 -5.46 11.68 7.98
N TYR A 184 -6.13 11.10 8.98
CA TYR A 184 -7.11 11.80 9.79
C TYR A 184 -6.48 12.98 10.55
N ASN A 185 -5.24 12.83 11.02
CA ASN A 185 -4.51 13.86 11.75
C ASN A 185 -3.67 14.78 10.82
N ARG A 186 -3.82 14.69 9.49
CA ARG A 186 -2.97 15.40 8.51
C ARG A 186 -3.08 16.92 8.56
N HIS A 187 -4.16 17.47 9.08
CA HIS A 187 -4.40 18.92 9.15
C HIS A 187 -3.87 19.57 10.44
N GLY A 188 -3.18 18.80 11.28
CA GLY A 188 -2.56 19.31 12.51
C GLY A 188 -3.55 19.38 13.69
N PRO A 189 -3.19 20.12 14.75
CA PRO A 189 -4.04 20.30 15.93
C PRO A 189 -5.32 21.08 15.56
N SER A 190 -6.45 20.63 16.09
CA SER A 190 -7.73 21.34 16.02
C SER A 190 -8.52 21.11 17.30
N ASP A 191 -9.14 22.18 17.82
CA ASP A 191 -10.03 22.11 18.99
C ASP A 191 -11.45 21.65 18.62
N GLU A 192 -11.75 21.50 17.32
CA GLU A 192 -13.09 21.20 16.81
C GLU A 192 -13.41 19.69 16.75
N GLU A 193 -12.39 18.82 16.83
CA GLU A 193 -12.55 17.37 16.71
C GLU A 193 -11.91 16.64 17.91
N ASP A 194 -12.74 15.99 18.74
CA ASP A 194 -12.32 15.30 19.97
C ASP A 194 -11.28 14.18 19.75
N ASP A 195 -11.23 13.64 18.53
CA ASP A 195 -10.36 12.54 18.11
C ASP A 195 -8.98 13.00 17.59
N LYS A 196 -8.70 14.32 17.57
CA LYS A 196 -7.36 14.83 17.24
C LYS A 196 -6.37 14.54 18.36
N LEU A 197 -5.22 14.02 17.96
CA LEU A 197 -4.16 13.62 18.88
C LEU A 197 -3.07 14.69 19.01
N TRP A 198 -2.95 15.60 18.04
CA TRP A 198 -2.08 16.75 18.14
C TRP A 198 -2.68 17.77 19.11
N ARG A 199 -2.13 17.91 20.32
CA ARG A 199 -2.71 18.75 21.40
C ARG A 199 -1.78 19.82 21.98
N ASP A 200 -0.54 19.92 21.53
CA ASP A 200 0.44 20.87 22.09
C ASP A 200 1.43 21.43 21.05
N GLU A 201 2.33 22.31 21.48
CA GLU A 201 3.32 22.95 20.60
C GLU A 201 4.32 21.94 19.98
N ARG A 202 4.66 20.87 20.71
CA ARG A 202 5.53 19.79 20.20
C ARG A 202 4.87 19.10 19.01
N HIS A 203 3.58 18.81 19.13
CA HIS A 203 2.76 18.26 18.06
C HIS A 203 2.68 19.17 16.82
N TYR A 204 2.59 20.49 16.99
CA TYR A 204 2.61 21.43 15.86
C TYR A 204 3.93 21.42 15.09
N ARG A 205 5.08 21.37 15.79
CA ARG A 205 6.40 21.25 15.13
C ARG A 205 6.49 19.96 14.32
N MET A 206 5.96 18.88 14.88
CA MET A 206 6.00 17.58 14.26
C MET A 206 5.15 17.48 13.01
N TRP A 207 3.95 18.06 13.07
CA TRP A 207 3.10 18.24 11.90
C TRP A 207 3.79 19.04 10.79
N ASN A 208 4.49 20.13 11.12
CA ASN A 208 5.24 20.91 10.12
C ASN A 208 6.38 20.10 9.47
N ILE A 209 7.10 19.28 10.24
CA ILE A 209 8.14 18.39 9.71
C ILE A 209 7.52 17.38 8.74
N MET A 210 6.39 16.79 9.13
CA MET A 210 5.64 15.88 8.26
C MET A 210 5.24 16.55 6.95
N GLN A 211 4.59 17.72 7.00
CA GLN A 211 4.14 18.42 5.80
C GLN A 211 5.31 18.74 4.86
N ARG A 212 6.40 19.31 5.38
CA ARG A 212 7.58 19.62 4.56
C ARG A 212 8.19 18.38 3.91
N THR A 213 8.22 17.26 4.63
CA THR A 213 8.76 16.00 4.12
C THR A 213 7.84 15.39 3.07
N LEU A 214 6.53 15.47 3.27
CA LEU A 214 5.53 15.05 2.28
C LEU A 214 5.61 15.92 1.03
N ASP A 215 5.77 17.24 1.17
CA ASP A 215 5.98 18.14 0.05
C ASP A 215 7.22 17.74 -0.75
N THR A 216 8.35 17.41 -0.09
CA THR A 216 9.55 16.90 -0.79
C THR A 216 9.29 15.60 -1.55
N ILE A 217 8.50 14.68 -1.00
CA ILE A 217 8.16 13.42 -1.67
C ILE A 217 7.20 13.65 -2.85
N VAL A 218 6.23 14.54 -2.69
CA VAL A 218 5.11 14.75 -3.62
C VAL A 218 5.45 15.74 -4.74
N HIS A 219 6.37 16.69 -4.52
CA HIS A 219 6.57 17.83 -5.43
C HIS A 219 7.82 17.84 -6.32
N ASP A 220 8.76 16.90 -6.21
CA ASP A 220 9.95 16.93 -7.06
C ASP A 220 9.84 16.01 -8.28
N GLU A 221 9.74 16.63 -9.46
CA GLU A 221 10.27 16.28 -10.80
C GLU A 221 10.14 14.87 -11.41
N PHE A 222 9.60 13.84 -10.74
CA PHE A 222 9.63 12.47 -11.27
C PHE A 222 8.36 12.06 -12.03
N ASP A 223 8.55 11.38 -13.16
CA ASP A 223 7.48 10.99 -14.10
C ASP A 223 6.41 10.08 -13.47
N VAL A 224 6.73 9.36 -12.39
CA VAL A 224 5.76 8.52 -11.65
C VAL A 224 4.63 9.42 -11.13
N TYR A 225 4.95 10.54 -10.49
CA TYR A 225 3.98 11.43 -9.83
C TYR A 225 3.34 12.45 -10.78
N ARG A 226 3.90 12.64 -11.98
CA ARG A 226 3.26 13.42 -13.05
C ARG A 226 2.03 12.72 -13.62
N TYR A 227 1.92 11.41 -13.45
CA TYR A 227 0.78 10.63 -13.89
C TYR A 227 -0.32 10.62 -12.83
N LYS A 228 -1.27 11.56 -12.91
CA LYS A 228 -2.55 11.40 -12.21
C LYS A 228 -3.46 10.57 -13.10
N PRO A 229 -3.91 9.37 -12.68
CA PRO A 229 -5.08 8.79 -13.32
C PRO A 229 -6.21 9.82 -13.15
N SER A 230 -6.74 10.33 -14.26
CA SER A 230 -7.89 11.21 -14.18
C SER A 230 -9.00 10.45 -13.46
N SER A 231 -9.64 11.08 -12.48
CA SER A 231 -10.85 10.58 -11.83
C SER A 231 -11.93 10.38 -12.91
N GLY A 232 -11.97 9.18 -13.49
CA GLY A 232 -12.92 8.79 -14.51
C GLY A 232 -14.28 8.57 -13.88
N ASN A 233 -15.30 9.26 -14.40
CA ASN A 233 -16.69 9.05 -14.02
C ASN A 233 -17.14 7.64 -14.41
N GLY A 234 -16.97 6.64 -13.53
CA GLY A 234 -17.80 5.44 -13.31
C GLY A 234 -18.30 4.57 -14.48
N ASN A 235 -17.95 4.87 -15.73
CA ASN A 235 -18.60 4.34 -16.93
C ASN A 235 -17.63 3.55 -17.81
N GLY A 236 -16.68 2.81 -17.24
CA GLY A 236 -15.95 1.75 -17.94
C GLY A 236 -15.22 2.10 -19.25
N ASP A 237 -15.19 3.37 -19.68
CA ASP A 237 -14.44 3.80 -20.83
C ASP A 237 -12.96 3.85 -20.46
N PRO A 238 -12.07 3.24 -21.26
CA PRO A 238 -10.65 3.43 -21.08
C PRO A 238 -10.35 4.93 -21.13
N VAL A 239 -9.68 5.40 -20.09
CA VAL A 239 -9.31 6.80 -19.89
C VAL A 239 -8.38 7.22 -21.03
N HIS A 240 -8.97 7.77 -22.10
CA HIS A 240 -8.23 8.37 -23.20
C HIS A 240 -7.72 9.75 -22.77
N GLY A 241 -6.44 9.82 -22.42
CA GLY A 241 -5.76 11.09 -22.15
C GLY A 241 -4.26 11.12 -22.41
N VAL A 242 -3.61 9.98 -22.66
CA VAL A 242 -2.20 9.95 -23.04
C VAL A 242 -2.06 9.03 -24.24
N GLN A 243 -1.54 9.55 -25.37
CA GLN A 243 -1.26 8.73 -26.55
C GLN A 243 -0.22 7.68 -26.18
N GLU A 244 -0.49 6.41 -26.54
CA GLU A 244 0.49 5.32 -26.56
C GLU A 244 1.67 5.73 -27.45
N GLY A 245 2.70 6.34 -26.87
CA GLY A 245 3.87 6.84 -27.62
C GLY A 245 4.57 8.04 -26.99
N GLU A 246 3.89 8.81 -26.14
CA GLU A 246 4.46 9.99 -25.45
C GLU A 246 4.73 9.76 -23.96
N LEU A 247 4.46 8.55 -23.44
CA LEU A 247 4.81 8.21 -22.07
C LEU A 247 6.34 8.07 -21.97
N PRO A 248 7.03 8.89 -21.15
CA PRO A 248 8.42 8.65 -20.84
C PRO A 248 8.54 7.22 -20.32
N ARG A 249 9.39 6.40 -20.96
CA ARG A 249 9.72 5.09 -20.39
C ARG A 249 10.31 5.37 -19.00
N PHE A 250 9.73 4.75 -17.97
CA PHE A 250 10.30 4.78 -16.63
C PHE A 250 11.73 4.27 -16.70
N ASP A 251 12.71 5.16 -16.50
CA ASP A 251 14.08 4.73 -16.29
C ASP A 251 14.14 4.07 -14.91
N ILE A 252 14.16 2.73 -14.92
CA ILE A 252 14.19 1.91 -13.70
C ILE A 252 15.37 2.29 -12.82
N ALA A 253 16.52 2.65 -13.39
CA ALA A 253 17.69 3.04 -12.61
C ALA A 253 17.43 4.35 -11.85
N GLN A 254 16.81 5.34 -12.52
CA GLN A 254 16.42 6.60 -11.87
C GLN A 254 15.37 6.38 -10.78
N GLN A 255 14.39 5.50 -11.00
CA GLN A 255 13.37 5.18 -10.00
C GLN A 255 13.98 4.50 -8.76
N ILE A 256 14.94 3.60 -8.96
CA ILE A 256 15.68 2.95 -7.86
C ILE A 256 16.51 3.99 -7.10
N GLU A 257 17.22 4.88 -7.80
CA GLU A 257 18.00 5.95 -7.20
C GLU A 257 17.13 6.86 -6.34
N PHE A 258 16.01 7.37 -6.88
CA PHE A 258 15.06 8.19 -6.13
C PHE A 258 14.50 7.47 -4.89
N ALA A 259 14.16 6.17 -5.02
CA ALA A 259 13.68 5.36 -3.90
C ALA A 259 14.71 5.21 -2.77
N VAL A 260 16.00 5.25 -3.10
CA VAL A 260 17.11 5.10 -2.16
C VAL A 260 17.51 6.44 -1.55
N GLU A 261 17.69 7.46 -2.37
CA GLU A 261 18.29 8.74 -2.00
C GLU A 261 17.26 9.75 -1.44
N VAL A 262 16.00 9.67 -1.86
CA VAL A 262 14.96 10.63 -1.44
C VAL A 262 13.89 9.96 -0.57
N VAL A 263 13.18 8.97 -1.11
CA VAL A 263 12.00 8.37 -0.47
C VAL A 263 12.37 7.79 0.90
N GLN A 264 13.38 6.92 0.97
CA GLN A 264 13.71 6.23 2.21
C GLN A 264 14.18 7.16 3.34
N PRO A 265 15.10 8.12 3.10
CA PRO A 265 15.47 9.10 4.13
C PRO A 265 14.27 9.91 4.62
N CYS A 266 13.43 10.40 3.70
CA CYS A 266 12.22 11.17 4.03
C CYS A 266 11.26 10.36 4.90
N TYR A 267 10.90 9.15 4.47
CA TYR A 267 10.00 8.29 5.25
C TYR A 267 10.62 7.82 6.57
N ARG A 268 11.94 7.71 6.68
CA ARG A 268 12.60 7.43 7.95
C ARG A 268 12.44 8.59 8.91
N ALA A 269 12.73 9.82 8.48
CA ALA A 269 12.54 11.02 9.29
C ALA A 269 11.07 11.18 9.71
N LEU A 270 10.16 10.95 8.75
CA LEU A 270 8.72 11.01 8.97
C LEU A 270 8.22 9.97 9.98
N SER A 271 8.70 8.72 9.91
CA SER A 271 8.33 7.70 10.90
C SER A 271 8.69 8.15 12.32
N TRP A 272 9.89 8.69 12.53
CA TRP A 272 10.30 9.20 13.84
C TRP A 272 9.51 10.42 14.26
N ALA A 273 9.17 11.29 13.31
CA ALA A 273 8.29 12.41 13.59
C ALA A 273 6.92 11.93 14.10
N LEU A 274 6.34 10.91 13.48
CA LEU A 274 5.05 10.36 13.90
C LEU A 274 5.10 9.55 15.21
N GLN A 275 6.28 9.31 15.80
CA GLN A 275 6.39 8.53 17.03
C GLN A 275 5.55 9.16 18.15
N ASP A 276 5.60 10.48 18.31
CA ASP A 276 4.82 11.21 19.32
C ASP A 276 3.31 11.05 19.13
N LEU A 277 2.85 11.06 17.88
CA LEU A 277 1.45 10.82 17.53
C LEU A 277 1.02 9.39 17.89
N CYS A 278 1.88 8.42 17.56
CA CYS A 278 1.65 7.02 17.87
C CYS A 278 1.62 6.77 19.39
N GLU A 279 2.57 7.34 20.13
CA GLU A 279 2.64 7.25 21.60
C GLU A 279 1.43 7.92 22.26
N SER A 280 1.01 9.07 21.75
CA SER A 280 -0.21 9.75 22.22
C SER A 280 -1.43 8.85 22.06
N TYR A 281 -1.60 8.19 20.90
CA TYR A 281 -2.66 7.19 20.72
C TYR A 281 -2.51 6.02 21.69
N ALA A 282 -1.31 5.47 21.84
CA ALA A 282 -1.07 4.29 22.68
C ALA A 282 -1.32 4.56 24.18
N SER A 283 -1.16 5.80 24.63
CA SER A 283 -1.39 6.22 26.02
C SER A 283 -2.88 6.26 26.39
N ASP A 284 -3.75 6.52 25.41
CA ASP A 284 -5.20 6.54 25.57
C ASP A 284 -5.86 6.02 24.28
N PRO A 285 -5.89 4.68 24.08
CA PRO A 285 -6.46 4.07 22.88
C PRO A 285 -7.98 4.29 22.84
N ARG A 286 -8.40 5.36 22.16
CA ARG A 286 -9.82 5.68 21.98
C ARG A 286 -10.40 4.97 20.78
N ALA A 287 -11.70 4.70 20.87
CA ALA A 287 -12.48 4.27 19.72
C ALA A 287 -12.51 5.40 18.71
N PHE A 288 -11.93 5.18 17.52
CA PHE A 288 -12.03 6.12 16.42
C PHE A 288 -13.40 5.90 15.75
N GLY A 289 -14.33 6.84 15.90
CA GLY A 289 -15.73 6.63 15.51
C GLY A 289 -15.93 6.21 14.05
N SER A 290 -15.05 6.65 13.15
CA SER A 290 -15.04 6.29 11.73
C SER A 290 -14.26 5.01 11.40
N LEU A 291 -13.45 4.47 12.31
CA LEU A 291 -12.65 3.26 12.06
C LEU A 291 -13.54 2.05 11.83
N THR A 292 -14.63 1.91 12.59
CA THR A 292 -15.54 0.75 12.48
C THR A 292 -16.31 0.76 11.16
N ALA A 293 -16.59 1.94 10.60
CA ALA A 293 -17.24 2.07 9.30
C ALA A 293 -16.29 1.64 8.15
N LEU A 294 -15.00 1.95 8.28
CA LEU A 294 -13.98 1.67 7.26
C LEU A 294 -13.33 0.28 7.41
N PHE A 295 -13.24 -0.21 8.63
CA PHE A 295 -12.60 -1.47 9.00
C PHE A 295 -13.52 -2.25 9.96
N PRO A 296 -14.51 -2.99 9.43
CA PRO A 296 -15.44 -3.74 10.25
C PRO A 296 -14.73 -4.69 11.23
N GLY A 297 -15.25 -4.78 12.45
CA GLY A 297 -14.71 -5.65 13.50
C GLY A 297 -13.59 -5.05 14.34
N THR A 298 -13.22 -3.77 14.14
CA THR A 298 -12.33 -3.07 15.06
C THR A 298 -12.82 -1.67 15.43
N THR A 299 -12.53 -1.26 16.66
CA THR A 299 -12.73 0.10 17.17
C THR A 299 -11.39 0.76 17.51
N VAL A 300 -10.29 -0.01 17.57
CA VAL A 300 -8.95 0.45 17.94
C VAL A 300 -7.92 0.08 16.88
N LEU A 301 -6.80 0.79 16.84
CA LEU A 301 -5.71 0.46 15.95
C LEU A 301 -5.01 -0.83 16.42
N PRO A 302 -4.68 -1.74 15.49
CA PRO A 302 -4.03 -3.00 15.82
C PRO A 302 -2.55 -2.82 16.18
N GLY A 303 -1.98 -3.84 16.85
CA GLY A 303 -0.56 -3.94 17.14
C GLY A 303 -0.06 -3.02 18.26
N ARG A 304 1.22 -2.64 18.21
CA ARG A 304 1.90 -1.90 19.28
C ARG A 304 2.71 -0.74 18.72
N VAL A 305 2.85 0.29 19.54
CA VAL A 305 3.78 1.39 19.33
C VAL A 305 5.07 1.07 20.08
N LEU A 306 6.19 1.15 19.39
CA LEU A 306 7.51 0.89 19.94
C LEU A 306 8.17 2.23 20.31
N THR A 307 8.64 2.33 21.54
CA THR A 307 9.22 3.56 22.12
C THR A 307 10.74 3.58 22.02
N ALA A 308 11.34 2.87 21.05
CA ALA A 308 12.79 2.83 20.90
C ALA A 308 13.30 4.22 20.46
N PRO A 309 14.46 4.68 20.94
CA PRO A 309 15.03 5.96 20.52
C PRO A 309 15.48 5.91 19.04
N PRO A 310 15.49 7.06 18.33
CA PRO A 310 15.95 7.11 16.95
C PRO A 310 17.42 6.67 16.85
N PRO A 311 17.82 5.94 15.80
CA PRO A 311 19.22 5.61 15.59
C PRO A 311 20.01 6.89 15.23
N GLU A 312 21.26 6.99 15.70
CA GLU A 312 22.17 8.08 15.30
C GLU A 312 22.32 8.13 13.78
N TRP A 313 22.20 9.33 13.19
CA TRP A 313 22.25 9.55 11.75
C TRP A 313 23.68 9.87 11.30
N SER A 314 24.16 9.17 10.26
CA SER A 314 25.50 9.36 9.67
C SER A 314 25.47 9.67 8.17
N GLY A 315 24.29 10.03 7.62
CA GLY A 315 24.11 10.27 6.19
C GLY A 315 24.82 11.54 5.72
N LYS A 316 25.58 11.43 4.62
CA LYS A 316 26.13 12.57 3.88
C LYS A 316 25.12 13.00 2.81
N GLY A 317 24.13 13.80 3.20
CA GLY A 317 23.13 14.36 2.28
C GLY A 317 22.89 15.82 2.65
N SER A 318 23.73 16.71 2.11
CA SER A 318 23.51 18.15 2.20
C SER A 318 22.39 18.51 1.23
N HIS A 319 21.15 18.62 1.70
CA HIS A 319 20.15 19.57 1.17
C HIS A 319 18.88 19.67 2.03
N THR A 320 18.68 18.80 3.02
CA THR A 320 17.74 19.07 4.13
C THR A 320 18.55 19.24 5.39
N ALA A 321 18.78 20.50 5.74
CA ALA A 321 19.53 20.96 6.90
C ALA A 321 19.30 20.10 8.14
N GLU A 322 20.38 19.91 8.90
CA GLU A 322 20.43 19.77 10.36
C GLU A 322 19.08 19.97 11.05
N MET A 323 18.23 18.92 11.07
CA MET A 323 17.19 18.82 12.07
C MET A 323 17.90 18.20 13.28
N ASP A 324 18.53 19.07 14.06
CA ASP A 324 19.08 18.75 15.37
C ASP A 324 17.96 18.12 16.23
N PHE A 325 17.90 16.79 16.23
CA PHE A 325 17.16 15.99 17.21
C PHE A 325 17.90 16.01 18.56
N LYS A 326 18.28 17.21 19.04
CA LYS A 326 18.83 17.38 20.39
C LYS A 326 17.71 17.80 21.33
N LYS A 327 17.59 16.98 22.37
CA LYS A 327 16.66 16.98 23.51
C LYS A 327 16.15 18.34 23.97
#